data_AF-A0A1V4ULC3-F1
#
_entry.id   AF-A0A1V4ULC3-F1
#
_cell.length_a   1.000
_cell.length_b   1.000
_cell.length_c   1.000
_cell.angle_alpha   90.00
_cell.angle_beta   90.00
_cell.angle_gamma   90.00
#
_symmetry.space_group_name_H-M   'P 1'
#
loop_
_entity.id
_entity.type
_entity.pdbx_description
1 polymer ?
#
loop_
_entity_poly.entity_id
_entity_poly.type
_entity_poly.pdbx_seq_one_letter_code
_entity_poly.pdbx_strand_id
1 'polypeptide(L)' 'MLMIHIKKYYETITSEEIPTKRYNSLHISPVHIHKNKKCHKDAILALGDEIVTHLRSTQMVPVGYSSETTSETVAAEH' A
#
# COMPACT_ATOMS: atom_id res chain seq x y z
N MET A 1 -7.68 -10.79 -4.48
CA MET A 1 -8.78 -10.17 -3.72
C MET A 1 -8.26 -9.10 -2.76
N LEU A 2 -7.42 -9.46 -1.79
CA LEU A 2 -6.98 -8.56 -0.70
C LEU A 2 -6.55 -7.16 -1.14
N MET A 3 -5.70 -7.02 -2.18
CA MET A 3 -5.24 -5.71 -2.66
C MET A 3 -6.37 -4.77 -3.10
N ILE A 4 -7.45 -5.32 -3.68
CA ILE A 4 -8.62 -4.51 -4.08
C ILE A 4 -9.37 -4.02 -2.85
N HIS A 5 -9.46 -4.83 -1.79
CA HIS A 5 -10.08 -4.39 -0.54
C HIS A 5 -9.25 -3.30 0.15
N ILE A 6 -7.93 -3.39 0.11
CA ILE A 6 -7.04 -2.35 0.65
C ILE A 6 -7.26 -1.03 -0.09
N LYS A 7 -7.25 -1.05 -1.44
CA LYS A 7 -7.59 0.14 -2.25
C LYS A 7 -8.95 0.70 -1.84
N LYS A 8 -10.02 -0.11 -1.90
CA LYS A 8 -11.37 0.33 -1.57
C LYS A 8 -11.50 0.91 -0.16
N TYR A 9 -10.83 0.29 0.81
CA TYR A 9 -10.83 0.77 2.18
C TYR A 9 -10.21 2.17 2.26
N TYR A 10 -9.02 2.37 1.68
CA TYR A 10 -8.37 3.68 1.62
C TYR A 10 -9.29 4.72 0.96
N GLU A 11 -9.84 4.42 -0.21
CA GLU A 11 -10.70 5.36 -0.96
C GLU A 11 -11.98 5.70 -0.18
N THR A 12 -12.53 4.75 0.57
CA THR A 12 -13.72 4.96 1.40
C THR A 12 -13.44 5.88 2.58
N ILE A 13 -12.30 5.71 3.27
CA ILE A 13 -11.98 6.51 4.47
C ILE A 13 -11.44 7.90 4.14
N THR A 14 -10.78 8.06 3.00
CA THR A 14 -10.15 9.33 2.58
C THR A 14 -11.02 10.12 1.60
N SER A 15 -12.00 9.47 0.96
CA SER A 15 -12.71 10.02 -0.21
C SER A 15 -11.78 10.41 -1.37
N GLU A 16 -10.55 9.89 -1.39
CA GLU A 16 -9.56 10.09 -2.45
C GLU A 16 -9.45 8.83 -3.31
N GLU A 17 -9.54 8.97 -4.64
CA GLU A 17 -9.37 7.85 -5.57
C GLU A 17 -7.88 7.59 -5.85
N ILE A 18 -7.46 6.32 -5.79
CA ILE A 18 -6.12 5.90 -6.21
C ILE A 18 -6.15 5.57 -7.71
N PRO A 19 -5.41 6.30 -8.57
CA PRO A 19 -5.32 5.98 -9.99
C PRO A 19 -4.59 4.66 -10.22
N THR A 20 -5.24 3.69 -10.87
CA THR A 20 -4.67 2.36 -11.13
C THR A 20 -4.58 2.01 -12.62
N LYS A 21 -3.92 2.87 -13.40
CA LYS A 21 -3.86 2.78 -14.87
C LYS A 21 -3.20 1.48 -15.34
N ARG A 22 -2.07 1.10 -14.74
CA ARG A 22 -1.31 -0.10 -15.09
C ARG A 22 -2.10 -1.34 -14.72
N TYR A 23 -2.64 -1.42 -13.51
CA TYR A 23 -3.51 -2.53 -13.12
C TYR A 23 -4.71 -2.68 -14.07
N ASN A 24 -5.40 -1.58 -14.39
CA ASN A 24 -6.58 -1.59 -15.27
C ASN A 24 -6.25 -2.10 -16.69
N SER A 25 -5.08 -1.72 -17.22
CA SER A 25 -4.62 -2.16 -18.55
C SER A 25 -4.36 -3.66 -18.66
N LEU A 26 -4.15 -4.36 -17.54
CA LEU A 26 -3.91 -5.82 -17.54
C LEU A 26 -5.21 -6.61 -17.79
N HIS A 27 -6.38 -5.97 -17.66
CA HIS A 27 -7.70 -6.62 -17.76
C HIS A 27 -7.79 -7.90 -16.90
N ILE A 28 -7.15 -7.85 -15.71
CA ILE A 28 -7.22 -8.88 -14.69
C ILE A 28 -8.01 -8.30 -13.52
N SER A 29 -8.99 -9.07 -13.07
CA SER A 29 -9.71 -8.83 -11.84
C SER A 29 -9.71 -10.12 -11.02
N PRO A 30 -9.81 -10.04 -9.69
CA PRO A 30 -9.83 -11.21 -8.85
C PRO A 30 -10.91 -12.27 -9.19
N VAL A 31 -11.97 -11.92 -9.93
CA VAL A 31 -12.99 -12.87 -10.40
C VAL A 31 -12.50 -13.79 -11.53
N HIS A 32 -11.41 -13.43 -12.20
CA HIS A 32 -10.85 -14.18 -13.33
C HIS A 32 -10.06 -15.42 -12.87
N ILE A 33 -10.69 -16.33 -12.12
CA ILE A 33 -10.04 -17.49 -11.49
C ILE A 33 -9.40 -18.48 -12.49
N HIS A 34 -9.75 -18.39 -13.77
CA HIS A 34 -9.23 -19.24 -14.84
C HIS A 34 -8.03 -18.63 -15.58
N LYS A 35 -7.64 -17.39 -15.28
CA LYS A 35 -6.45 -16.78 -15.90
C LYS A 35 -5.16 -17.32 -15.27
N ASN A 36 -4.06 -17.18 -16.01
CA ASN A 36 -2.80 -17.77 -15.58
C ASN A 36 -2.25 -17.10 -14.31
N LYS A 37 -1.50 -17.88 -13.52
CA LYS A 37 -0.91 -17.42 -12.25
C LYS A 37 -0.01 -16.20 -12.42
N LYS A 38 0.69 -16.08 -13.56
CA LYS A 38 1.60 -14.97 -13.85
C LYS A 38 0.82 -13.64 -13.97
N CYS A 39 -0.26 -13.62 -14.74
CA CYS A 39 -1.14 -12.46 -14.90
C CYS A 39 -1.71 -11.99 -13.56
N HIS A 40 -2.08 -12.91 -12.66
CA HIS A 40 -2.53 -12.53 -11.33
C HIS A 40 -1.43 -11.90 -10.48
N LYS A 41 -0.19 -12.40 -10.55
CA LYS A 41 0.95 -11.80 -9.88
C LYS A 41 1.26 -10.41 -10.44
N ASP A 42 1.29 -10.28 -11.76
CA ASP A 42 1.55 -9.00 -12.44
C ASP A 42 0.50 -7.95 -12.04
N ALA A 43 -0.77 -8.36 -11.92
CA ALA A 43 -1.85 -7.50 -11.46
C ALA A 43 -1.69 -7.09 -9.99
N ILE A 44 -1.32 -8.02 -9.10
CA ILE A 44 -1.05 -7.72 -7.68
C ILE A 44 0.11 -6.73 -7.54
N LEU A 45 1.20 -6.95 -8.29
CA LEU A 45 2.38 -6.09 -8.26
C LEU A 45 2.08 -4.70 -8.83
N ALA A 46 1.33 -4.61 -9.94
CA ALA A 46 0.89 -3.34 -10.50
C ALA A 46 0.03 -2.54 -9.51
N LEU A 47 -0.96 -3.19 -8.91
CA LEU A 47 -1.85 -2.54 -7.96
C LEU A 47 -1.12 -2.08 -6.69
N GLY A 48 -0.23 -2.91 -6.15
CA GLY A 48 0.56 -2.55 -4.97
C GLY A 48 1.50 -1.36 -5.22
N ASP A 49 2.16 -1.35 -6.37
CA ASP A 49 3.07 -0.28 -6.79
C ASP A 49 2.33 1.07 -6.94
N GLU A 50 1.15 1.04 -7.57
CA GLU A 50 0.31 2.24 -7.75
C GLU A 50 -0.22 2.78 -6.41
N ILE A 51 -0.66 1.89 -5.49
CA ILE A 51 -1.08 2.29 -4.14
C ILE A 51 0.08 2.94 -3.37
N VAL A 52 1.24 2.29 -3.33
CA VAL A 52 2.40 2.82 -2.57
C VAL A 52 2.89 4.13 -3.17
N THR A 53 2.92 4.24 -4.50
CA THR A 53 3.32 5.49 -5.18
C THR A 53 2.37 6.64 -4.86
N HIS A 54 1.07 6.37 -4.87
CA HIS A 54 0.06 7.36 -4.48
C HIS A 54 0.24 7.79 -3.02
N LEU A 55 0.33 6.83 -2.09
CA LEU A 55 0.54 7.11 -0.66
C LEU A 55 1.84 7.87 -0.35
N ARG A 56 2.90 7.69 -1.15
CA ARG A 56 4.14 8.47 -0.99
C ARG A 56 4.00 9.89 -1.51
N SER A 57 3.18 10.09 -2.53
CA SER A 57 2.98 11.39 -3.18
C SER A 57 2.03 12.26 -2.37
N THR A 58 0.98 11.66 -1.81
CA THR A 58 0.13 12.26 -0.80
C THR A 58 0.95 12.29 0.48
N GLN A 59 1.59 13.41 0.82
CA GLN A 59 2.36 13.57 2.06
C GLN A 59 1.53 13.07 3.24
N MET A 60 1.73 11.81 3.64
CA MET A 60 1.00 11.25 4.76
C MET A 60 1.38 12.11 5.95
N VAL A 61 0.37 12.73 6.58
CA VAL A 61 0.53 13.44 7.85
C VAL A 61 1.45 12.57 8.70
N PRO A 62 2.61 13.07 9.16
CA PRO A 62 3.51 12.27 9.95
C PRO A 62 2.69 11.75 11.11
N VAL A 63 2.45 10.42 11.13
CA VAL A 63 1.95 9.79 12.34
C VAL A 63 2.97 10.17 13.39
N GLY A 64 2.56 10.96 14.38
CA GLY A 64 3.42 11.52 15.40
C GLY A 64 4.03 10.42 16.25
N TYR A 65 4.99 9.69 15.70
CA TYR A 65 6.03 9.07 16.47
C TYR A 65 6.83 10.24 17.02
N SER A 66 6.49 10.64 18.25
CA SER A 66 7.44 11.39 19.05
C SER A 66 8.72 10.59 18.99
N SER A 67 9.72 11.14 18.30
CA SER A 67 11.09 10.65 18.39
C SER A 67 11.60 11.10 19.75
N GLU A 68 10.97 10.59 20.82
CA GLU A 68 11.64 10.50 22.09
C GLU A 68 12.76 9.51 21.85
N THR A 69 13.88 10.09 21.40
CA THR A 69 15.20 9.53 21.54
C THR A 69 15.33 9.23 23.03
N THR A 70 14.95 8.02 23.43
CA THR A 70 15.28 7.50 24.74
C THR A 70 16.79 7.49 24.75
N SER A 71 17.36 8.52 25.34
CA SER A 71 18.78 8.58 25.65
C SER A 71 19.02 7.45 26.63
N GLU A 72 19.36 6.27 26.10
CA GLU A 72 19.76 5.12 26.89
C GLU A 72 21.04 5.52 27.61
N THR A 73 20.91 6.07 28.82
CA THR A 73 22.01 6.11 29.78
C THR A 73 22.25 4.68 30.21
N VAL A 74 23.17 4.01 29.50
CA VAL A 74 23.74 2.74 29.91
C VAL A 74 24.41 2.95 31.26
N ALA A 75 23.80 2.43 32.32
CA ALA A 75 24.42 2.40 33.63
C ALA A 75 25.56 1.37 33.60
N ALA A 76 26.80 1.85 33.64
CA ALA A 76 27.96 1.00 33.87
C ALA A 76 27.96 0.62 35.36
N GLU A 77 27.75 -0.67 35.63
CA GLU A 77 28.01 -1.29 36.93
C GLU A 77 29.52 -1.25 37.23
N HIS A 78 29.88 -0.87 38.46
CA HIS A 78 31.25 -0.70 38.94
C HIS A 78 31.40 -1.25 40.36
#